data_AF-A0A7H0IJ53-F1
#
_entry.id   AF-A0A7H0IJ53-F1
#
_cell.length_a   1.000
_cell.length_b   1.000
_cell.length_c   1.000
_cell.angle_alpha   90.00
_cell.angle_beta   90.00
_cell.angle_gamma   90.00
#
_symmetry.space_group_name_H-M   'P 1'
#
loop_
_entity.id
_entity.type
_entity.pdbx_description
1 polymer ?
#
loop_
_entity_poly.entity_id
_entity_poly.type
_entity_poly.pdbx_seq_one_letter_code
_entity_poly.pdbx_strand_id
1 'polypeptide(L)'
;MRGEQNGHTGPNAHLGDTETEDWVRELLAENAYAIQPPQIPYPAIRRRGRAERRRRLAVAGAVLVALSAAPVGLFLVKARQGIDTAVVEPTNNTSPSRTPSPTPADTPARPATDAQLLDGITFTEAADGLRKCIAFDRQGAGPPGDEGLGSPAEYRILLAMRSTGDSNVPGDGVFVVAVRDAPRPARLICTLRDGEARGVNASSGGPEETSHPLTPDPNAGRLYQQSFLDRGRWKLPFRWGVIGTLTPGVTRVTAEYGGSAPVEATLDHGWYVATGTLLRQTTRAPHLKGYDSRGTLVYDSNEDETYQSTLP
;
A
#
# COMPACT_ATOMS: atom_id res chain seq x y z
N MET A 1 -34.99 -24.61 -84.72
CA MET A 1 -33.61 -25.10 -84.87
C MET A 1 -32.80 -24.67 -83.65
N ARG A 2 -31.90 -25.56 -83.20
CA ARG A 2 -30.94 -25.51 -82.05
C ARG A 2 -30.27 -24.13 -81.82
N GLY A 3 -29.72 -23.77 -80.65
CA GLY A 3 -29.34 -24.48 -79.41
C GLY A 3 -28.95 -23.45 -78.32
N GLU A 4 -29.14 -23.73 -77.02
CA GLU A 4 -28.17 -24.32 -76.07
C GLU A 4 -26.96 -23.44 -75.71
N GLN A 5 -26.92 -22.87 -74.48
CA GLN A 5 -25.99 -23.27 -73.38
C GLN A 5 -26.02 -22.33 -72.15
N ASN A 6 -26.52 -22.88 -71.03
CA ASN A 6 -25.98 -22.97 -69.65
C ASN A 6 -25.29 -21.81 -68.90
N GLY A 7 -25.72 -21.64 -67.63
CA GLY A 7 -24.91 -21.21 -66.48
C GLY A 7 -25.73 -20.62 -65.31
N HIS A 8 -26.36 -21.40 -64.43
CA HIS A 8 -25.91 -21.97 -63.13
C HIS A 8 -26.18 -21.11 -61.85
N THR A 9 -27.00 -21.71 -60.96
CA THR A 9 -27.00 -21.67 -59.48
C THR A 9 -27.25 -20.39 -58.67
N GLY A 10 -28.43 -20.34 -58.03
CA GLY A 10 -28.56 -20.69 -56.61
C GLY A 10 -28.45 -19.58 -55.55
N PRO A 11 -29.52 -19.31 -54.75
CA PRO A 11 -29.55 -18.34 -53.67
C PRO A 11 -29.17 -18.98 -52.33
N ASN A 12 -28.57 -18.22 -51.39
CA ASN A 12 -28.78 -18.33 -49.93
C ASN A 12 -27.82 -17.43 -49.14
N ALA A 13 -28.38 -16.62 -48.24
CA ALA A 13 -27.95 -16.44 -46.84
C ALA A 13 -28.49 -15.10 -46.28
N HIS A 14 -29.62 -15.11 -45.57
CA HIS A 14 -29.99 -14.03 -44.62
C HIS A 14 -31.02 -14.45 -43.54
N LEU A 15 -31.20 -15.74 -43.24
CA LEU A 15 -32.19 -16.23 -42.26
C LEU A 15 -31.53 -16.83 -41.00
N GLY A 16 -30.56 -16.15 -40.39
CA GLY A 16 -29.86 -16.66 -39.18
C GLY A 16 -29.75 -15.69 -38.00
N ASP A 17 -29.96 -14.39 -38.22
CA ASP A 17 -29.69 -13.36 -37.19
C ASP A 17 -30.93 -13.02 -36.34
N THR A 18 -32.15 -13.14 -36.90
CA THR A 18 -33.37 -12.74 -36.18
C THR A 18 -33.86 -13.79 -35.20
N GLU A 19 -33.79 -15.08 -35.55
CA GLU A 19 -34.22 -16.16 -34.65
C GLU A 19 -33.29 -16.33 -33.44
N THR A 20 -32.01 -16.00 -33.59
CA THR A 20 -31.04 -16.06 -32.49
C THR A 20 -31.20 -14.87 -31.54
N GLU A 21 -31.45 -13.66 -32.05
CA GLU A 21 -31.74 -12.50 -31.20
C GLU A 21 -33.06 -12.66 -30.42
N ASP A 22 -34.10 -13.19 -31.07
CA ASP A 22 -35.40 -13.44 -30.43
C ASP A 22 -35.28 -14.54 -29.36
N TRP A 23 -34.52 -15.61 -29.61
CA TRP A 23 -34.25 -16.65 -28.62
C TRP A 23 -33.46 -16.14 -27.41
N VAL A 24 -32.48 -15.25 -27.62
CA VAL A 24 -31.73 -14.62 -26.52
C VAL A 24 -32.60 -13.67 -25.71
N ARG A 25 -33.50 -12.92 -26.35
CA ARG A 25 -34.46 -12.05 -25.64
C ARG A 25 -35.47 -12.86 -24.82
N GLU A 26 -35.95 -13.99 -25.33
CA GLU A 26 -36.84 -14.92 -24.61
C GLU A 26 -36.13 -15.49 -23.36
N LEU A 27 -34.89 -15.96 -23.51
CA LEU A 27 -34.07 -16.51 -22.41
C LEU A 27 -33.76 -15.50 -21.30
N LEU A 28 -33.60 -14.23 -21.65
CA LEU A 28 -33.39 -13.15 -20.69
C LEU A 28 -34.70 -12.72 -20.01
N ALA A 29 -35.83 -12.80 -20.71
CA ALA A 29 -37.15 -12.48 -20.16
C ALA A 29 -37.64 -13.56 -19.18
N GLU A 30 -37.39 -14.85 -19.46
CA GLU A 30 -37.81 -15.95 -18.57
C GLU A 30 -36.99 -16.05 -17.27
N ASN A 31 -35.73 -15.58 -17.24
CA ASN A 31 -34.88 -15.67 -16.04
C ASN A 31 -34.81 -14.39 -15.19
N ALA A 32 -35.46 -13.30 -15.59
CA ALA A 32 -35.40 -12.03 -14.86
C ALA A 32 -36.22 -12.02 -13.54
N TYR A 33 -37.13 -12.98 -13.34
CA TYR A 33 -37.99 -13.05 -12.15
C TYR A 33 -37.58 -14.11 -11.10
N ALA A 34 -36.57 -14.94 -11.38
CA ALA A 34 -36.15 -16.01 -10.46
C ALA A 34 -34.99 -15.63 -9.53
N ILE A 35 -34.26 -14.54 -9.80
CA ILE A 35 -33.17 -14.07 -8.94
C ILE A 35 -33.67 -12.90 -8.10
N GLN A 36 -34.31 -13.23 -6.98
CA GLN A 36 -34.56 -12.25 -5.93
C GLN A 36 -33.28 -12.15 -5.08
N PRO A 37 -32.46 -11.09 -5.22
CA PRO A 37 -31.28 -10.95 -4.38
C PRO A 37 -31.74 -10.93 -2.92
N PRO A 38 -31.08 -11.68 -2.01
CA PRO A 38 -31.46 -11.70 -0.62
C PRO A 38 -31.43 -10.26 -0.10
N GLN A 39 -32.54 -9.82 0.49
CA GLN A 39 -32.66 -8.50 1.07
C GLN A 39 -31.57 -8.35 2.14
N ILE A 40 -30.48 -7.66 1.79
CA ILE A 40 -29.39 -7.39 2.72
C ILE A 40 -30.02 -6.60 3.87
N PRO A 41 -30.01 -7.11 5.12
CA PRO A 41 -30.68 -6.47 6.24
C PRO A 41 -29.87 -5.25 6.70
N TYR A 42 -29.87 -4.21 5.88
CA TYR A 42 -29.31 -2.88 6.16
C TYR A 42 -29.69 -2.35 7.56
N PRO A 43 -30.93 -2.53 8.06
CA PRO A 43 -31.25 -2.10 9.42
C PRO A 43 -30.53 -2.92 10.50
N ALA A 44 -30.27 -4.22 10.29
CA ALA A 44 -29.50 -5.05 11.21
C ALA A 44 -28.01 -4.66 11.24
N ILE A 45 -27.43 -4.37 10.06
CA ILE A 45 -26.06 -3.88 9.93
C ILE A 45 -25.91 -2.50 10.61
N ARG A 46 -26.85 -1.57 10.43
CA ARG A 46 -26.85 -0.27 11.14
C ARG A 46 -26.97 -0.43 12.66
N ARG A 47 -27.81 -1.35 13.15
CA ARG A 47 -27.97 -1.58 14.59
C ARG A 47 -26.70 -2.16 15.20
N ARG A 48 -26.06 -3.13 14.52
CA ARG A 48 -24.76 -3.68 14.94
C ARG A 48 -23.67 -2.60 14.96
N GLY A 49 -23.58 -1.77 13.92
CA GLY A 49 -22.62 -0.66 13.87
C GLY A 49 -22.84 0.43 14.93
N ARG A 50 -24.10 0.73 15.29
CA ARG A 50 -24.43 1.69 16.36
C ARG A 50 -24.19 1.12 17.75
N ALA A 51 -24.51 -0.15 17.98
CA ALA A 51 -24.24 -0.83 19.25
C ALA A 51 -22.73 -0.90 19.51
N GLU A 52 -21.93 -1.16 18.48
CA GLU A 52 -20.47 -1.24 18.59
C GLU A 52 -19.85 0.13 18.92
N ARG A 53 -20.32 1.22 18.29
CA ARG A 53 -19.88 2.59 18.63
C ARG A 53 -20.23 2.97 20.07
N ARG A 54 -21.39 2.54 20.59
CA ARG A 54 -21.79 2.79 21.98
C ARG A 54 -20.97 1.96 22.97
N ARG A 55 -20.59 0.72 22.64
CA ARG A 55 -19.67 -0.08 23.46
C ARG A 55 -18.27 0.54 23.55
N ARG A 56 -17.75 1.06 22.45
CA ARG A 56 -16.44 1.74 22.42
C ARG A 56 -16.41 3.03 23.25
N LEU A 57 -17.52 3.75 23.34
CA LEU A 57 -17.62 4.95 24.20
C LEU A 57 -17.75 4.61 25.70
N ALA A 58 -18.31 3.45 26.06
CA ALA A 58 -18.46 3.05 27.46
C ALA A 58 -17.13 2.58 28.09
N VAL A 59 -16.19 2.04 27.30
CA VAL A 59 -14.87 1.57 27.79
C VAL A 59 -13.91 2.74 28.04
N ALA A 60 -14.13 3.91 27.42
CA ALA A 60 -13.31 5.10 27.60
C ALA A 60 -13.63 5.90 28.89
N GLY A 61 -14.65 5.53 29.67
CA GLY A 61 -15.11 6.28 30.84
C GLY A 61 -14.61 5.80 32.21
N ALA A 62 -13.80 4.73 32.29
CA ALA A 62 -13.54 4.04 33.56
C ALA A 62 -12.10 4.17 34.13
N VAL A 63 -11.25 5.08 33.65
CA VAL A 63 -9.82 5.13 34.04
C VAL A 63 -9.41 6.40 34.81
N LEU A 64 -10.34 7.26 35.24
CA LEU A 64 -9.99 8.53 35.92
C LEU A 64 -10.45 8.69 37.38
N VAL A 65 -10.45 7.63 38.19
CA VAL A 65 -10.46 7.79 39.67
C VAL A 65 -9.70 6.63 40.34
N ALA A 66 -8.40 6.80 40.60
CA ALA A 66 -7.68 6.20 41.74
C ALA A 66 -6.19 6.54 41.68
N LEU A 67 -5.79 7.71 42.17
CA LEU A 67 -4.39 7.97 42.54
C LEU A 67 -4.35 9.07 43.62
N SER A 68 -4.70 8.67 44.85
CA SER A 68 -4.47 9.47 46.05
C SER A 68 -4.13 8.54 47.21
N ALA A 69 -2.85 8.18 47.34
CA ALA A 69 -2.18 7.84 48.60
C ALA A 69 -0.76 7.35 48.32
N ALA A 70 0.25 8.20 48.52
CA ALA A 70 1.61 7.76 48.75
C ALA A 70 2.06 8.36 50.10
N PRO A 71 2.36 7.54 51.12
CA PRO A 71 2.92 8.05 52.36
C PRO A 71 4.43 8.33 52.21
N VAL A 72 4.85 9.43 52.83
CA VAL A 72 6.23 9.90 52.96
C VAL A 72 7.07 8.88 53.73
N GLY A 73 8.11 8.32 53.10
CA GLY A 73 9.09 7.44 53.73
C GLY A 73 10.42 8.15 53.92
N LEU A 74 10.78 8.43 55.18
CA LEU A 74 12.09 8.94 55.61
C LEU A 74 13.23 7.96 55.26
N PHE A 75 14.28 8.45 54.63
CA PHE A 75 15.57 7.76 54.53
C PHE A 75 16.35 7.90 55.84
N LEU A 76 16.58 6.79 56.53
CA LEU A 76 17.55 6.67 57.62
C LEU A 76 18.89 6.18 57.06
N VAL A 77 19.88 7.08 57.09
CA VAL A 77 21.30 6.77 56.88
C VAL A 77 21.81 6.02 58.11
N LYS A 78 22.36 4.81 57.92
CA LYS A 78 23.12 4.12 58.95
C LYS A 78 24.50 3.77 58.43
N ALA A 79 25.47 4.58 58.83
CA ALA A 79 26.89 4.25 58.75
C ALA A 79 27.23 3.18 59.79
N ARG A 80 28.03 2.18 59.42
CA ARG A 80 28.90 1.50 60.36
C ARG A 80 30.14 0.95 59.65
N GLN A 81 31.28 1.47 60.08
CA GLN A 81 32.62 0.95 59.83
C GLN A 81 32.78 -0.44 60.48
N GLY A 82 33.53 -1.30 59.82
CA GLY A 82 34.07 -2.54 60.36
C GLY A 82 35.17 -3.02 59.40
N ILE A 83 36.41 -2.81 59.81
CA ILE A 83 37.65 -3.11 59.08
C ILE A 83 37.88 -4.63 59.12
N ASP A 84 38.21 -5.23 57.99
CA ASP A 84 39.15 -6.34 57.99
C ASP A 84 40.02 -6.33 56.72
N THR A 85 41.32 -6.39 56.99
CA THR A 85 42.45 -6.33 56.08
C THR A 85 42.60 -7.62 55.28
N ALA A 86 42.61 -7.53 53.95
CA ALA A 86 43.28 -8.48 53.08
C ALA A 86 43.96 -7.73 51.94
N VAL A 87 45.29 -7.75 51.97
CA VAL A 87 46.19 -7.27 50.93
C VAL A 87 46.04 -8.16 49.71
N VAL A 88 45.68 -7.57 48.56
CA VAL A 88 45.90 -8.17 47.24
C VAL A 88 46.50 -7.07 46.35
N GLU A 89 47.71 -7.33 45.86
CA GLU A 89 48.44 -6.49 44.91
C GLU A 89 47.68 -6.26 43.60
N PRO A 90 47.92 -5.13 42.91
CA PRO A 90 47.21 -4.78 41.68
C PRO A 90 47.83 -5.50 40.49
N THR A 91 47.15 -6.52 39.95
CA THR A 91 47.42 -6.97 38.58
C THR A 91 46.56 -6.16 37.62
N ASN A 92 47.20 -5.17 36.98
CA ASN A 92 46.68 -4.48 35.81
C ASN A 92 46.48 -5.50 34.67
N ASN A 93 45.24 -5.92 34.46
CA ASN A 93 44.82 -6.55 33.21
C ASN A 93 43.67 -5.72 32.62
N THR A 94 44.05 -4.73 31.82
CA THR A 94 43.15 -3.97 30.96
C THR A 94 42.54 -4.91 29.93
N SER A 95 41.39 -5.48 30.26
CA SER A 95 40.52 -6.10 29.27
C SER A 95 39.86 -4.97 28.48
N PRO A 96 39.89 -4.96 27.13
CA PRO A 96 39.18 -3.95 26.36
C PRO A 96 37.71 -4.07 26.70
N SER A 97 37.17 -3.01 27.33
CA SER A 97 35.74 -2.83 27.51
C SER A 97 35.13 -2.89 26.12
N ARG A 98 34.48 -4.03 25.81
CA ARG A 98 33.66 -4.14 24.61
C ARG A 98 32.58 -3.10 24.78
N THR A 99 32.71 -2.02 24.03
CA THR A 99 31.61 -1.10 23.73
C THR A 99 30.39 -1.96 23.45
N PRO A 100 29.26 -1.76 24.15
CA PRO A 100 28.04 -2.46 23.79
C PRO A 100 27.79 -2.17 22.32
N SER A 101 27.82 -3.23 21.51
CA SER A 101 27.38 -3.18 20.12
C SER A 101 26.01 -2.51 20.12
N PRO A 102 25.75 -1.51 19.27
CA PRO A 102 24.46 -0.84 19.26
C PRO A 102 23.40 -1.92 19.05
N THR A 103 22.42 -1.94 19.96
CA THR A 103 21.14 -2.60 19.74
C THR A 103 20.69 -2.27 18.31
N PRO A 104 20.17 -3.24 17.53
CA PRO A 104 19.67 -2.94 16.19
C PRO A 104 18.74 -1.74 16.29
N ALA A 105 19.09 -0.65 15.63
CA ALA A 105 18.26 0.54 15.66
C ALA A 105 16.90 0.14 15.08
N ASP A 106 15.81 0.46 15.78
CA ASP A 106 14.42 0.21 15.37
C ASP A 106 14.02 1.18 14.23
N THR A 107 14.87 1.22 13.20
CA THR A 107 14.91 2.19 12.12
C THR A 107 14.90 1.42 10.80
N PRO A 108 13.98 1.72 9.88
CA PRO A 108 13.93 1.07 8.59
C PRO A 108 15.21 1.31 7.78
N ALA A 109 15.44 0.46 6.78
CA ALA A 109 16.44 0.73 5.77
C ALA A 109 16.05 1.94 4.90
N ARG A 110 17.07 2.69 4.47
CA ARG A 110 16.92 3.84 3.56
C ARG A 110 16.50 3.40 2.15
N PRO A 111 15.77 4.26 1.42
CA PRO A 111 15.55 4.05 -0.01
C PRO A 111 16.88 3.98 -0.77
N ALA A 112 16.87 3.42 -1.98
CA ALA A 112 18.04 3.37 -2.85
C ALA A 112 18.62 4.77 -3.14
N THR A 113 17.76 5.78 -3.26
CA THR A 113 18.16 7.18 -3.49
C THR A 113 17.31 8.17 -2.71
N ASP A 114 17.86 9.36 -2.42
CA ASP A 114 17.09 10.44 -1.77
C ASP A 114 15.97 10.99 -2.65
N ALA A 115 15.99 10.73 -3.97
CA ALA A 115 14.91 11.12 -4.89
C ALA A 115 13.57 10.42 -4.60
N GLN A 116 13.59 9.33 -3.81
CA GLN A 116 12.38 8.65 -3.32
C GLN A 116 11.75 9.35 -2.11
N LEU A 117 12.39 10.39 -1.56
CA LEU A 117 11.89 11.22 -0.46
C LEU A 117 11.50 12.60 -1.01
N LEU A 118 10.22 12.76 -1.34
CA LEU A 118 9.71 13.89 -2.10
C LEU A 118 9.21 15.03 -1.21
N ASP A 119 9.00 16.20 -1.82
CA ASP A 119 8.29 17.34 -1.24
C ASP A 119 8.88 17.84 0.10
N GLY A 120 10.20 17.70 0.25
CA GLY A 120 10.96 18.08 1.43
C GLY A 120 10.85 17.11 2.61
N ILE A 121 10.20 15.96 2.43
CA ILE A 121 10.08 14.94 3.47
C ILE A 121 11.47 14.34 3.72
N THR A 122 11.88 14.31 4.98
CA THR A 122 13.18 13.74 5.36
C THR A 122 13.07 12.24 5.61
N PHE A 123 14.19 11.53 5.55
CA PHE A 123 14.22 10.12 5.94
C PHE A 123 13.74 9.90 7.39
N THR A 124 14.13 10.80 8.30
CA THR A 124 13.71 10.73 9.71
C THR A 124 12.19 10.88 9.85
N GLU A 125 11.58 11.80 9.11
CA GLU A 125 10.13 11.98 9.08
C GLU A 125 9.42 10.75 8.50
N ALA A 126 9.92 10.20 7.38
CA ALA A 126 9.36 9.01 6.76
C ALA A 126 9.48 7.77 7.67
N ALA A 127 10.62 7.60 8.35
CA ALA A 127 10.87 6.52 9.31
C ALA A 127 9.98 6.62 10.55
N ASP A 128 9.79 7.82 11.09
CA ASP A 128 8.86 8.04 12.20
C ASP A 128 7.41 7.77 11.79
N GLY A 129 7.03 8.22 10.59
CA GLY A 129 5.75 7.92 9.97
C GLY A 129 5.48 6.42 9.84
N LEU A 130 6.46 5.65 9.36
CA LEU A 130 6.37 4.19 9.27
C LEU A 130 6.19 3.54 10.65
N ARG A 131 6.94 4.00 11.66
CA ARG A 131 6.82 3.49 13.03
C ARG A 131 5.41 3.71 13.58
N LYS A 132 4.86 4.91 13.41
CA LYS A 132 3.49 5.24 13.83
C LYS A 132 2.45 4.43 13.08
N CYS A 133 2.66 4.17 11.79
CA CYS A 133 1.79 3.35 10.97
C CYS A 133 1.74 1.88 11.43
N ILE A 134 2.90 1.29 11.73
CA ILE A 134 2.99 -0.06 12.29
C ILE A 134 2.34 -0.10 13.68
N ALA A 135 2.53 0.93 14.51
CA ALA A 135 1.88 1.02 15.81
C ALA A 135 0.35 1.19 15.70
N PHE A 136 -0.14 1.92 14.70
CA PHE A 136 -1.56 2.12 14.43
C PHE A 136 -2.25 0.80 14.06
N ASP A 137 -1.61 -0.04 13.25
CA ASP A 137 -2.12 -1.37 12.91
C ASP A 137 -2.36 -2.24 14.16
N ARG A 138 -1.39 -2.25 15.09
CA ARG A 138 -1.49 -2.99 16.36
C ARG A 138 -2.65 -2.53 17.24
N GLN A 139 -3.07 -1.27 17.15
CA GLN A 139 -4.25 -0.77 17.89
C GLN A 139 -5.58 -1.29 17.30
N GLY A 140 -5.56 -1.71 16.03
CA GLY A 140 -6.70 -2.33 15.35
C GLY A 140 -6.67 -3.86 15.30
N ALA A 141 -5.52 -4.48 15.61
CA ALA A 141 -5.31 -5.93 15.56
C ALA A 141 -6.14 -6.70 16.60
N GLY A 142 -6.51 -7.93 16.24
CA GLY A 142 -7.36 -8.83 17.00
C GLY A 142 -6.69 -9.44 18.25
N PRO A 143 -7.16 -10.60 18.74
CA PRO A 143 -6.79 -11.13 20.06
C PRO A 143 -5.27 -11.29 20.28
N PRO A 144 -4.80 -11.32 21.55
CA PRO A 144 -3.39 -11.39 21.89
C PRO A 144 -2.69 -12.59 21.21
N GLY A 145 -1.59 -12.31 20.50
CA GLY A 145 -0.79 -13.31 19.78
C GLY A 145 -0.54 -12.99 18.31
N ASP A 146 -1.22 -11.99 17.74
CA ASP A 146 -0.93 -11.50 16.39
C ASP A 146 0.34 -10.61 16.41
N GLU A 147 1.38 -11.01 15.68
CA GLU A 147 2.63 -10.24 15.54
C GLU A 147 2.42 -8.92 14.75
N GLY A 148 1.23 -8.77 14.12
CA GLY A 148 0.88 -7.61 13.32
C GLY A 148 1.86 -7.41 12.17
N LEU A 149 2.15 -6.14 11.85
CA LEU A 149 3.10 -5.80 10.79
C LEU A 149 4.58 -5.96 11.18
N GLY A 150 4.94 -6.48 12.36
CA GLY A 150 6.34 -6.66 12.78
C GLY A 150 7.04 -5.36 13.18
N SER A 151 8.38 -5.26 13.03
CA SER A 151 9.19 -4.09 13.45
C SER A 151 9.54 -3.17 12.28
N PRO A 152 9.62 -1.84 12.49
CA PRO A 152 10.13 -0.90 11.49
C PRO A 152 11.50 -1.26 10.91
N ALA A 153 12.39 -1.87 11.71
CA ALA A 153 13.75 -2.23 11.27
C ALA A 153 13.78 -3.29 10.16
N GLU A 154 12.70 -4.06 10.03
CA GLU A 154 12.58 -5.10 9.00
C GLU A 154 12.18 -4.53 7.64
N TYR A 155 11.79 -3.26 7.59
CA TYR A 155 11.31 -2.62 6.38
C TYR A 155 12.38 -1.74 5.74
N ARG A 156 12.30 -1.62 4.42
CA ARG A 156 12.91 -0.57 3.62
C ARG A 156 11.84 0.42 3.17
N ILE A 157 12.10 1.72 3.30
CA ILE A 157 11.26 2.75 2.70
C ILE A 157 11.54 2.82 1.20
N LEU A 158 10.49 2.75 0.37
CA LEU A 158 10.58 2.88 -1.08
C LEU A 158 10.14 4.26 -1.59
N LEU A 159 9.24 4.93 -0.88
CA LEU A 159 8.69 6.22 -1.28
C LEU A 159 8.17 6.97 -0.06
N ALA A 160 8.42 8.27 0.01
CA ALA A 160 7.68 9.19 0.85
C ALA A 160 7.28 10.42 0.04
N MET A 161 6.00 10.80 0.04
CA MET A 161 5.50 11.94 -0.74
C MET A 161 4.29 12.60 -0.08
N ARG A 162 4.03 13.86 -0.39
CA ARG A 162 2.78 14.50 0.06
C ARG A 162 1.59 13.86 -0.63
N SER A 163 0.51 13.69 0.13
CA SER A 163 -0.79 13.27 -0.37
C SER A 163 -1.75 14.44 -0.40
N THR A 164 -2.51 14.56 -1.49
CA THR A 164 -3.58 15.54 -1.61
C THR A 164 -4.86 14.95 -1.04
N GLY A 165 -5.51 15.64 -0.10
CA GLY A 165 -6.78 15.17 0.47
C GLY A 165 -7.92 15.20 -0.55
N ASP A 166 -8.84 14.26 -0.45
CA ASP A 166 -9.97 14.09 -1.37
C ASP A 166 -11.32 14.08 -0.62
N SER A 167 -12.44 13.85 -1.30
CA SER A 167 -13.76 13.87 -0.65
C SER A 167 -13.98 12.72 0.35
N ASN A 168 -13.23 11.61 0.22
CA ASN A 168 -13.33 10.47 1.13
C ASN A 168 -12.36 10.60 2.32
N VAL A 169 -11.22 11.23 2.08
CA VAL A 169 -10.15 11.44 3.04
C VAL A 169 -9.79 12.93 2.95
N PRO A 170 -10.52 13.84 3.63
CA PRO A 170 -10.31 15.28 3.49
C PRO A 170 -9.07 15.76 4.24
N GLY A 171 -8.35 16.73 3.67
CA GLY A 171 -7.11 17.27 4.22
C GLY A 171 -5.85 16.56 3.68
N ASP A 172 -4.82 17.35 3.44
CA ASP A 172 -3.55 16.87 2.90
C ASP A 172 -2.78 16.04 3.94
N GLY A 173 -1.80 15.26 3.48
CA GLY A 173 -1.03 14.40 4.34
C GLY A 173 0.26 13.92 3.70
N VAL A 174 0.72 12.76 4.15
CA VAL A 174 1.92 12.09 3.62
C VAL A 174 1.59 10.62 3.37
N PHE A 175 2.03 10.11 2.22
CA PHE A 175 2.15 8.67 1.99
C PHE A 175 3.59 8.24 2.30
N VAL A 176 3.73 7.14 3.04
CA VAL A 176 5.00 6.41 3.19
C VAL A 176 4.77 4.99 2.69
N VAL A 177 5.57 4.58 1.71
CA VAL A 177 5.60 3.21 1.18
C VAL A 177 6.82 2.50 1.70
N ALA A 178 6.63 1.31 2.24
CA ALA A 178 7.72 0.49 2.74
C ALA A 178 7.51 -1.00 2.43
N VAL A 179 8.59 -1.73 2.23
CA VAL A 179 8.58 -3.16 1.91
C VAL A 179 9.51 -3.94 2.83
N ARG A 180 9.18 -5.20 3.07
CA ARG A 180 9.99 -6.15 3.81
C ARG A 180 10.00 -7.46 3.04
N ASP A 181 11.15 -8.11 2.96
CA ASP A 181 11.29 -9.42 2.27
C ASP A 181 11.20 -10.60 3.24
N ALA A 182 11.75 -10.45 4.45
CA ALA A 182 11.82 -11.51 5.46
C ALA A 182 11.38 -10.98 6.84
N PRO A 183 10.82 -11.82 7.72
CA PRO A 183 10.57 -13.26 7.55
C PRO A 183 9.38 -13.56 6.63
N ARG A 184 8.49 -12.59 6.44
CA ARG A 184 7.35 -12.68 5.52
C ARG A 184 7.32 -11.44 4.63
N PRO A 185 7.29 -11.62 3.30
CA PRO A 185 7.20 -10.51 2.38
C PRO A 185 5.95 -9.67 2.65
N ALA A 186 6.12 -8.37 2.75
CA ALA A 186 5.03 -7.43 2.99
C ALA A 186 5.30 -6.08 2.34
N ARG A 187 4.24 -5.44 1.85
CA ARG A 187 4.26 -4.05 1.40
C ARG A 187 3.24 -3.23 2.17
N LEU A 188 3.66 -2.05 2.62
CA LEU A 188 2.86 -1.08 3.35
C LEU A 188 2.70 0.20 2.54
N ILE A 189 1.49 0.73 2.50
CA ILE A 189 1.19 2.11 2.12
C ILE A 189 0.52 2.79 3.31
N CYS A 190 1.32 3.57 4.03
CA CYS A 190 0.92 4.31 5.22
C CYS A 190 0.35 5.67 4.82
N THR A 191 -0.78 6.05 5.42
CA THR A 191 -1.38 7.38 5.28
C THR A 191 -1.20 8.13 6.59
N LEU A 192 -0.47 9.24 6.54
CA LEU A 192 -0.19 10.10 7.69
C LEU A 192 -0.89 11.46 7.53
N ARG A 193 -1.34 12.04 8.63
CA ARG A 193 -1.87 13.41 8.70
C ARG A 193 -1.48 14.07 10.00
N ASP A 194 -1.01 15.30 9.92
CA ASP A 194 -0.51 16.05 11.07
C ASP A 194 0.54 15.24 11.86
N GLY A 195 1.37 14.48 11.14
CA GLY A 195 2.37 13.59 11.73
C GLY A 195 1.83 12.30 12.36
N GLU A 196 0.53 12.04 12.29
CA GLU A 196 -0.13 10.87 12.88
C GLU A 196 -0.62 9.86 11.83
N ALA A 197 -0.53 8.57 12.14
CA ALA A 197 -1.07 7.53 11.27
C ALA A 197 -2.60 7.53 11.25
N ARG A 198 -3.17 7.53 10.04
CA ARG A 198 -4.63 7.54 9.80
C ARG A 198 -5.12 6.33 9.03
N GLY A 199 -4.20 5.56 8.45
CA GLY A 199 -4.53 4.34 7.75
C GLY A 199 -3.29 3.60 7.31
N VAL A 200 -3.44 2.30 7.19
CA VAL A 200 -2.44 1.40 6.63
C VAL A 200 -3.13 0.54 5.57
N ASN A 201 -2.51 0.42 4.41
CA ASN A 201 -2.84 -0.61 3.44
C ASN A 201 -1.65 -1.56 3.39
N ALA A 202 -1.84 -2.77 3.86
CA ALA A 202 -0.83 -3.82 3.87
C ALA A 202 -1.22 -4.91 2.88
N SER A 203 -0.24 -5.46 2.18
CA SER A 203 -0.35 -6.73 1.47
C SER A 203 0.69 -7.69 1.98
N SER A 204 0.31 -8.97 2.08
CA SER A 204 1.25 -10.09 2.18
C SER A 204 1.67 -10.48 0.77
N GLY A 205 2.96 -10.54 0.50
CA GLY A 205 3.52 -10.79 -0.83
C GLY A 205 4.66 -9.83 -1.14
N GLY A 206 5.73 -10.35 -1.75
CA GLY A 206 6.91 -9.59 -2.17
C GLY A 206 7.01 -9.51 -3.68
N PRO A 207 8.20 -9.22 -4.23
CA PRO A 207 8.53 -9.60 -5.60
C PRO A 207 8.47 -11.12 -5.68
N GLU A 208 7.29 -11.65 -5.96
CA GLU A 208 7.13 -13.05 -6.32
C GLU A 208 7.82 -13.25 -7.68
N GLU A 209 8.17 -14.49 -8.01
CA GLU A 209 8.66 -14.82 -9.35
C GLU A 209 7.48 -14.73 -10.32
N THR A 210 7.07 -13.50 -10.64
CA THR A 210 5.94 -13.23 -11.51
C THR A 210 6.34 -13.58 -12.94
N SER A 211 5.46 -14.27 -13.67
CA SER A 211 5.66 -14.51 -15.10
C SER A 211 5.70 -13.22 -15.92
N HIS A 212 5.18 -12.12 -15.38
CA HIS A 212 5.17 -10.81 -15.99
C HIS A 212 6.47 -10.04 -15.66
N PRO A 213 7.14 -9.41 -16.65
CA PRO A 213 8.36 -8.64 -16.39
C PRO A 213 8.18 -7.49 -15.41
N LEU A 214 7.01 -6.84 -15.43
CA LEU A 214 6.56 -5.89 -14.42
C LEU A 214 5.21 -6.34 -13.85
N THR A 215 5.04 -6.20 -12.54
CA THR A 215 3.75 -6.43 -11.87
C THR A 215 3.39 -5.19 -11.06
N PRO A 216 2.45 -4.35 -11.54
CA PRO A 216 1.97 -3.20 -10.80
C PRO A 216 1.31 -3.60 -9.49
N ASP A 217 1.57 -2.84 -8.42
CA ASP A 217 0.91 -3.12 -7.15
C ASP A 217 -0.60 -2.78 -7.28
N PRO A 218 -1.49 -3.75 -7.05
CA PRO A 218 -2.93 -3.54 -7.25
C PRO A 218 -3.53 -2.51 -6.29
N ASN A 219 -2.86 -2.20 -5.18
CA ASN A 219 -3.29 -1.18 -4.22
C ASN A 219 -2.60 0.18 -4.44
N ALA A 220 -1.70 0.30 -5.41
CA ALA A 220 -1.03 1.56 -5.73
C ALA A 220 -2.01 2.64 -6.24
N GLY A 221 -3.26 2.30 -6.57
CA GLY A 221 -4.30 3.27 -6.94
C GLY A 221 -4.44 4.43 -5.96
N ARG A 222 -4.18 4.22 -4.66
CA ARG A 222 -4.19 5.29 -3.64
C ARG A 222 -3.12 6.36 -3.85
N LEU A 223 -2.07 6.04 -4.60
CA LEU A 223 -0.93 6.91 -4.87
C LEU A 223 -1.10 7.71 -6.16
N TYR A 224 -1.94 7.27 -7.10
CA TYR A 224 -2.13 7.94 -8.39
C TYR A 224 -3.58 8.29 -8.73
N GLN A 225 -4.54 7.99 -7.87
CA GLN A 225 -5.96 8.32 -8.06
C GLN A 225 -6.49 9.08 -6.84
N GLN A 226 -7.37 10.07 -7.07
CA GLN A 226 -8.21 10.64 -6.02
C GLN A 226 -9.54 9.88 -5.94
N SER A 227 -10.29 10.05 -4.85
CA SER A 227 -11.53 9.31 -4.60
C SER A 227 -12.46 9.22 -5.81
N PHE A 228 -13.05 8.03 -6.00
CA PHE A 228 -14.18 7.81 -6.90
C PHE A 228 -15.33 8.83 -6.68
N LEU A 229 -15.49 9.31 -5.45
CA LEU A 229 -16.52 10.29 -5.10
C LEU A 229 -16.32 11.64 -5.81
N ASP A 230 -15.09 11.96 -6.19
CA ASP A 230 -14.76 13.23 -6.83
C ASP A 230 -15.08 13.26 -8.33
N ARG A 231 -15.34 12.12 -8.98
CA ARG A 231 -15.91 11.97 -10.35
C ARG A 231 -15.50 13.04 -11.38
N GLY A 232 -14.21 13.40 -11.51
CA GLY A 232 -13.86 14.53 -12.41
C GLY A 232 -13.42 15.82 -11.74
N ARG A 233 -13.41 15.87 -10.40
CA ARG A 233 -13.08 17.08 -9.62
C ARG A 233 -11.81 16.89 -8.80
N TRP A 234 -10.80 16.31 -9.44
CA TRP A 234 -9.51 16.14 -8.79
C TRP A 234 -8.92 17.50 -8.42
N LYS A 235 -8.35 17.58 -7.23
CA LYS A 235 -7.55 18.73 -6.81
C LYS A 235 -6.22 18.69 -7.54
N LEU A 236 -5.91 19.75 -8.28
CA LEU A 236 -4.69 19.89 -9.08
C LEU A 236 -3.89 21.10 -8.61
N PRO A 237 -2.54 21.10 -8.72
CA PRO A 237 -1.70 19.98 -9.18
C PRO A 237 -1.76 18.78 -8.22
N PHE A 238 -1.70 17.58 -8.77
CA PHE A 238 -1.80 16.33 -8.02
C PHE A 238 -0.47 15.58 -8.03
N ARG A 239 0.14 15.37 -6.85
CA ARG A 239 1.32 14.51 -6.69
C ARG A 239 0.88 13.05 -6.84
N TRP A 240 1.48 12.35 -7.80
CA TRP A 240 1.20 10.94 -8.03
C TRP A 240 2.45 10.08 -7.83
N GLY A 241 2.22 8.82 -7.46
CA GLY A 241 3.22 7.78 -7.43
C GLY A 241 2.66 6.45 -7.93
N VAL A 242 3.50 5.60 -8.49
CA VAL A 242 3.19 4.23 -8.86
C VAL A 242 4.34 3.34 -8.43
N ILE A 243 3.99 2.18 -7.89
CA ILE A 243 4.94 1.18 -7.41
C ILE A 243 4.53 -0.19 -7.94
N GLY A 244 5.49 -1.09 -8.03
CA GLY A 244 5.25 -2.49 -8.33
C GLY A 244 6.56 -3.26 -8.30
N THR A 245 6.50 -4.53 -8.63
CA THR A 245 7.66 -5.42 -8.65
C THR A 245 8.14 -5.64 -10.08
N LEU A 246 9.39 -6.06 -10.22
CA LEU A 246 10.00 -6.39 -11.50
C LEU A 246 10.81 -7.68 -11.43
N THR A 247 10.89 -8.39 -12.54
CA THR A 247 11.80 -9.53 -12.65
C THR A 247 13.24 -9.05 -12.90
N PRO A 248 14.26 -9.85 -12.53
CA PRO A 248 15.67 -9.46 -12.71
C PRO A 248 16.10 -9.13 -14.14
N GLY A 249 15.33 -9.55 -15.15
CA GLY A 249 15.60 -9.26 -16.56
C GLY A 249 15.26 -7.84 -16.98
N VAL A 250 14.45 -7.10 -16.20
CA VAL A 250 14.12 -5.71 -16.45
C VAL A 250 15.18 -4.81 -15.81
N THR A 251 15.76 -3.90 -16.60
CA THR A 251 16.82 -2.99 -16.13
C THR A 251 16.43 -1.52 -16.18
N ARG A 252 15.33 -1.20 -16.87
CA ARG A 252 14.79 0.17 -16.92
C ARG A 252 13.28 0.13 -16.97
N VAL A 253 12.64 1.03 -16.22
CA VAL A 253 11.20 1.21 -16.22
C VAL A 253 10.87 2.68 -16.43
N THR A 254 9.87 2.97 -17.25
CA THR A 254 9.35 4.32 -17.42
C THR A 254 7.86 4.36 -17.13
N ALA A 255 7.40 5.45 -16.55
CA ALA A 255 5.99 5.72 -16.31
C ALA A 255 5.59 7.04 -16.98
N GLU A 256 4.51 7.02 -17.74
CA GLU A 256 3.86 8.22 -18.28
C GLU A 256 2.49 8.38 -17.62
N TYR A 257 2.12 9.61 -17.25
CA TYR A 257 0.82 9.84 -16.64
C TYR A 257 0.16 11.16 -17.07
N GLY A 258 -1.11 11.06 -17.44
CA GLY A 258 -1.90 12.18 -17.94
C GLY A 258 -1.30 12.88 -19.15
N GLY A 259 -0.60 12.15 -20.03
CA GLY A 259 0.10 12.68 -21.22
C GLY A 259 1.20 13.69 -20.92
N SER A 260 1.82 13.57 -19.74
CA SER A 260 3.10 14.21 -19.42
C SER A 260 4.24 13.42 -20.07
N ALA A 261 5.43 14.01 -20.18
CA ALA A 261 6.59 13.24 -20.63
C ALA A 261 6.84 12.03 -19.70
N PRO A 262 7.30 10.88 -20.25
CA PRO A 262 7.67 9.72 -19.44
C PRO A 262 8.74 10.08 -18.41
N VAL A 263 8.58 9.58 -17.19
CA VAL A 263 9.59 9.64 -16.13
C VAL A 263 10.23 8.27 -15.95
N GLU A 264 11.52 8.24 -15.68
CA GLU A 264 12.22 7.00 -15.35
C GLU A 264 11.95 6.63 -13.88
N ALA A 265 11.62 5.35 -13.65
CA ALA A 265 11.41 4.83 -12.31
C ALA A 265 12.74 4.52 -11.62
N THR A 266 12.81 4.75 -10.32
CA THR A 266 13.89 4.21 -9.50
C THR A 266 13.65 2.71 -9.28
N LEU A 267 14.67 1.89 -9.49
CA LEU A 267 14.65 0.46 -9.17
C LEU A 267 15.31 0.25 -7.80
N ASP A 268 14.58 -0.37 -6.88
CA ASP A 268 14.98 -0.52 -5.48
C ASP A 268 14.56 -1.89 -4.95
N HIS A 269 15.52 -2.81 -4.81
CA HIS A 269 15.33 -4.15 -4.25
C HIS A 269 14.18 -4.96 -4.88
N GLY A 270 14.15 -5.04 -6.22
CA GLY A 270 13.10 -5.78 -6.94
C GLY A 270 11.77 -5.04 -7.06
N TRP A 271 11.73 -3.77 -6.62
CA TRP A 271 10.62 -2.86 -6.83
C TRP A 271 10.99 -1.74 -7.78
N TYR A 272 10.00 -1.22 -8.52
CA TYR A 272 10.11 0.05 -9.21
C TYR A 272 9.24 1.09 -8.51
N VAL A 273 9.70 2.34 -8.55
CA VAL A 273 8.98 3.50 -8.03
C VAL A 273 9.08 4.62 -9.04
N ALA A 274 7.95 5.09 -9.56
CA ALA A 274 7.89 6.29 -10.38
C ALA A 274 6.92 7.30 -9.79
N THR A 275 7.27 8.58 -9.89
CA THR A 275 6.47 9.67 -9.32
C THR A 275 6.47 10.88 -10.24
N GLY A 276 5.47 11.73 -10.07
CA GLY A 276 5.39 12.96 -10.84
C GLY A 276 4.31 13.89 -10.32
N THR A 277 3.99 14.90 -11.12
CA THR A 277 2.90 15.82 -10.83
C THR A 277 1.97 15.86 -12.02
N LEU A 278 0.70 15.62 -11.75
CA LEU A 278 -0.36 15.67 -12.73
C LEU A 278 -0.99 17.06 -12.69
N LEU A 279 -1.05 17.72 -13.85
CA LEU A 279 -1.60 19.08 -14.00
C LEU A 279 -3.02 19.12 -14.58
N ARG A 280 -3.51 17.97 -15.05
CA ARG A 280 -4.84 17.80 -15.63
C ARG A 280 -5.39 16.45 -15.21
N GLN A 281 -6.68 16.36 -14.97
CA GLN A 281 -7.28 15.07 -14.68
C GLN A 281 -7.17 14.12 -15.89
N THR A 282 -7.04 12.83 -15.61
CA THR A 282 -7.02 11.74 -16.58
C THR A 282 -8.01 10.65 -16.17
N THR A 283 -8.51 9.91 -17.16
CA THR A 283 -9.34 8.69 -16.99
C THR A 283 -8.54 7.42 -17.28
N ARG A 284 -7.22 7.54 -17.43
CA ARG A 284 -6.28 6.44 -17.66
C ARG A 284 -5.30 6.36 -16.51
N ALA A 285 -4.93 5.14 -16.11
CA ALA A 285 -3.88 4.86 -15.13
C ALA A 285 -2.48 5.18 -15.71
N PRO A 286 -1.42 5.23 -14.90
CA PRO A 286 -0.04 5.42 -15.39
C PRO A 286 0.34 4.37 -16.44
N HIS A 287 0.82 4.83 -17.59
CA HIS A 287 1.34 3.97 -18.65
C HIS A 287 2.78 3.57 -18.32
N LEU A 288 2.96 2.30 -18.00
CA LEU A 288 4.22 1.68 -17.64
C LEU A 288 4.84 0.96 -18.82
N LYS A 289 6.16 1.12 -18.98
CA LYS A 289 6.99 0.35 -19.91
C LYS A 289 8.22 -0.18 -19.21
N GLY A 290 8.57 -1.44 -19.47
CA GLY A 290 9.77 -2.12 -18.96
C GLY A 290 10.71 -2.50 -20.09
N TYR A 291 12.02 -2.39 -19.83
CA TYR A 291 13.05 -2.64 -20.82
C TYR A 291 14.16 -3.56 -20.29
N ASP A 292 14.66 -4.44 -21.16
CA ASP A 292 15.83 -5.29 -20.86
C ASP A 292 17.15 -4.50 -20.91
N SER A 293 18.27 -5.15 -20.58
CA SER A 293 19.61 -4.55 -20.57
C SER A 293 20.10 -4.08 -21.95
N ARG A 294 19.46 -4.51 -23.03
CA ARG A 294 19.74 -4.07 -24.40
C ARG A 294 18.85 -2.91 -24.83
N GLY A 295 17.96 -2.43 -23.95
CA GLY A 295 16.98 -1.39 -24.24
C GLY A 295 15.76 -1.89 -25.02
N THR A 296 15.57 -3.20 -25.14
CA THR A 296 14.41 -3.81 -25.80
C THR A 296 13.19 -3.65 -24.90
N LEU A 297 12.06 -3.21 -25.44
CA LEU A 297 10.78 -3.19 -24.73
C LEU A 297 10.35 -4.64 -24.44
N VAL A 298 10.17 -4.97 -23.17
CA VAL A 298 9.75 -6.30 -22.71
C VAL A 298 8.40 -6.28 -21.98
N TYR A 299 7.90 -5.10 -21.63
CA TYR A 299 6.59 -4.91 -21.03
C TYR A 299 6.00 -3.57 -21.44
N ASP A 300 4.72 -3.57 -21.79
CA ASP A 300 3.92 -2.37 -22.00
C ASP A 300 2.54 -2.60 -21.35
N SER A 301 2.20 -1.77 -20.36
CA SER A 301 0.92 -1.90 -19.64
C SER A 301 -0.32 -1.61 -20.48
N ASN A 302 -0.20 -0.99 -21.66
CA ASN A 302 -1.33 -0.87 -22.58
C ASN A 302 -1.62 -2.20 -23.32
N GLU A 303 -0.64 -3.11 -23.36
CA GLU A 303 -0.76 -4.44 -23.96
C GLU A 303 -1.07 -5.51 -22.91
N ASP A 304 -1.07 -5.15 -21.62
CA ASP A 304 -1.37 -6.03 -20.49
C ASP A 304 -2.87 -6.00 -20.16
N GLU A 305 -3.60 -7.05 -20.56
CA GLU A 305 -5.04 -7.20 -20.30
C GLU A 305 -5.38 -7.31 -18.81
N THR A 306 -4.42 -7.68 -17.97
CA THR A 306 -4.61 -7.77 -16.51
C THR A 306 -4.41 -6.42 -15.84
N TYR A 307 -3.81 -5.44 -16.54
CA TYR A 307 -3.61 -4.11 -16.03
C TYR A 307 -4.88 -3.26 -16.14
N GLN A 308 -5.33 -2.72 -14.99
CA GLN A 308 -6.46 -1.80 -14.97
C GLN A 308 -6.05 -0.42 -15.53
N SER A 309 -6.10 -0.28 -16.84
CA SER A 309 -5.68 0.94 -17.56
C SER A 309 -6.68 2.09 -17.48
N THR A 310 -7.91 1.86 -17.00
CA THR A 310 -8.97 2.86 -16.92
C THR A 310 -9.29 3.25 -15.48
N LEU A 311 -9.48 4.55 -15.29
CA LEU A 311 -9.87 5.16 -14.02
C LEU A 311 -11.33 5.61 -14.10
N PRO A 312 -12.06 5.53 -12.98
CA PRO A 312 -13.42 6.04 -12.89
C PRO A 312 -13.54 7.57 -13.00
#